data_AF-A0ABD5DG22-F1
#
_entry.id   AF-A0ABD5DG22-F1
#
_cell.length_a   1.000
_cell.length_b   1.000
_cell.length_c   1.000
_cell.angle_alpha   90.00
_cell.angle_beta   90.00
_cell.angle_gamma   90.00
#
_symmetry.space_group_name_H-M   'P 1'
#
loop_
_entity.id
_entity.type
_entity.pdbx_description
1 polymer ?
#
loop_
_entity_poly.entity_id
_entity_poly.type
_entity_poly.pdbx_seq_one_letter_code
_entity_poly.pdbx_strand_id
1 'polypeptide(L)'
;HNYLVRDIAELPQVISDAFRIAQSGRPGPVWIDIPKDVQSATIELEALPEPGERAPAPAFAPESVREAAAMINAAKRPVLY
;
A
#
# COMPACT_ATOMS: atom_id res chain seq x y z
N HIS A 1 4.42 -5.82 5.02
CA HIS A 1 5.17 -4.87 5.89
C HIS A 1 4.84 -5.16 7.35
N ASN A 2 5.75 -4.85 8.29
CA ASN A 2 5.57 -5.03 9.73
C ASN A 2 5.74 -3.69 10.45
N TYR A 3 4.82 -3.39 11.37
CA TYR A 3 4.84 -2.21 12.22
C TYR A 3 4.80 -2.64 13.69
N LEU A 4 5.55 -1.93 14.54
CA LEU A 4 5.39 -1.98 16.00
C LEU A 4 4.99 -0.59 16.47
N VAL A 5 3.77 -0.46 16.99
CA VAL A 5 3.24 0.81 17.49
C VAL A 5 3.76 1.02 18.92
N ARG A 6 4.42 2.16 19.18
CA ARG A 6 4.99 2.44 20.51
C ARG A 6 4.22 3.49 21.29
N ASP A 7 3.45 4.32 20.59
CA ASP A 7 2.64 5.38 21.18
C ASP A 7 1.20 5.29 20.62
N ILE A 8 0.21 5.52 21.47
CA ILE A 8 -1.20 5.57 21.08
C ILE A 8 -1.48 6.68 20.05
N ALA A 9 -0.71 7.78 20.07
CA ALA A 9 -0.82 8.86 19.10
C ALA A 9 -0.43 8.44 17.67
N GLU A 10 0.40 7.41 17.52
CA GLU A 10 0.82 6.91 16.20
C GLU A 10 -0.22 5.96 15.58
N LEU A 11 -1.02 5.29 16.42
CA LEU A 11 -1.89 4.19 16.00
C LEU A 11 -2.86 4.59 14.87
N PRO A 12 -3.58 5.74 14.92
CA PRO A 12 -4.50 6.11 13.85
C PRO A 12 -3.81 6.23 12.48
N GLN A 13 -2.64 6.86 12.43
CA GLN A 13 -1.89 7.03 11.19
C GLN A 13 -1.33 5.70 10.68
N VAL A 14 -0.82 4.85 11.58
CA VAL A 14 -0.34 3.50 11.24
C VAL A 14 -1.45 2.64 10.64
N ILE A 15 -2.67 2.73 11.15
CA ILE A 15 -3.82 2.02 10.56
C ILE A 15 -4.12 2.52 9.14
N SER A 16 -4.18 3.84 8.94
CA SER A 16 -4.38 4.42 7.60
C SER A 16 -3.28 3.96 6.63
N ASP A 17 -2.02 4.05 7.03
CA ASP A 17 -0.90 3.62 6.21
C ASP A 17 -0.92 2.12 5.89
N ALA A 18 -1.30 1.29 6.87
CA ALA A 18 -1.42 -0.15 6.66
C ALA A 18 -2.47 -0.49 5.60
N PHE A 19 -3.62 0.19 5.58
CA PHE A 19 -4.62 -0.01 4.52
C PHE A 19 -4.13 0.45 3.15
N ARG A 20 -3.48 1.61 3.08
CA ARG A 20 -2.87 2.10 1.84
C ARG A 20 -1.86 1.09 1.29
N ILE A 21 -0.97 0.59 2.15
CA ILE A 21 0.03 -0.41 1.78
C ILE A 21 -0.62 -1.71 1.30
N ALA A 22 -1.59 -2.23 2.07
CA ALA A 22 -2.21 -3.52 1.79
C ALA A 22 -2.88 -3.56 0.39
N GLN A 23 -3.35 -2.41 -0.08
CA GLN A 23 -4.11 -2.26 -1.32
C GLN A 23 -3.26 -1.77 -2.52
N SER A 24 -2.08 -1.22 -2.27
CA SER A 24 -1.25 -0.59 -3.31
C SER A 24 -0.23 -1.54 -3.93
N GLY A 25 0.22 -1.23 -5.15
CA GLY A 25 1.26 -1.99 -5.83
C GLY A 25 0.87 -3.46 -6.02
N ARG A 26 1.58 -4.37 -5.34
CA ARG A 26 1.24 -5.80 -5.23
C ARG A 26 0.51 -6.02 -3.89
N PRO A 27 -0.83 -6.16 -3.90
CA PRO A 27 -1.61 -6.28 -2.67
C PRO A 27 -1.19 -7.47 -1.82
N GLY A 28 -1.30 -7.31 -0.50
CA GLY A 28 -0.92 -8.35 0.45
C GLY A 28 -1.15 -7.93 1.90
N PRO A 29 -1.02 -8.88 2.85
CA PRO A 29 -1.27 -8.60 4.25
C PRO A 29 -0.22 -7.63 4.85
N VAL A 30 -0.70 -6.78 5.76
CA VAL A 30 0.15 -5.96 6.64
C VAL A 30 -0.03 -6.46 8.06
N TRP A 31 1.09 -6.60 8.77
CA TRP A 31 1.11 -7.02 10.16
C TRP A 31 1.42 -5.82 11.05
N ILE A 32 0.60 -5.60 12.07
CA ILE A 32 0.75 -4.51 13.03
C ILE A 32 0.77 -5.10 14.43
N ASP A 33 1.90 -4.94 15.12
CA ASP A 33 2.06 -5.28 16.52
C ASP A 33 1.64 -4.09 17.38
N ILE A 34 0.64 -4.31 18.24
CA ILE A 34 0.13 -3.30 19.18
C ILE A 34 0.37 -3.80 20.61
N PRO A 35 1.31 -3.21 21.36
CA PRO A 35 1.54 -3.54 22.77
C PRO A 35 0.30 -3.31 23.64
N LYS A 36 0.21 -4.02 24.77
CA LYS A 36 -0.98 -3.99 25.65
C LYS A 36 -1.25 -2.60 26.22
N ASP A 37 -0.20 -1.90 26.63
CA ASP A 37 -0.24 -0.54 27.16
C ASP A 37 -0.83 0.43 26.13
N VAL A 38 -0.39 0.34 24.87
CA VAL A 38 -0.96 1.10 23.75
C VAL A 38 -2.43 0.74 23.52
N GLN A 39 -2.79 -0.55 23.49
CA GLN A 39 -4.19 -0.98 23.31
C GLN A 39 -5.14 -0.46 24.40
N SER A 40 -4.64 -0.33 25.63
CA SER A 40 -5.43 0.16 26.77
C SER A 40 -5.41 1.67 26.96
N ALA A 41 -4.55 2.38 26.22
CA ALA A 41 -4.41 3.82 26.34
C ALA A 41 -5.63 4.55 25.74
N THR A 42 -5.92 5.73 26.30
CA THR A 42 -6.93 6.65 25.77
C THR A 42 -6.24 7.86 25.16
N ILE A 43 -6.76 8.35 24.04
CA ILE A 43 -6.27 9.54 23.35
C ILE A 43 -7.46 10.41 22.95
N GLU A 44 -7.28 11.73 23.06
CA GLU A 44 -8.16 12.71 22.44
C GLU A 44 -7.64 13.02 21.04
N LEU A 45 -8.51 12.90 20.04
CA LEU A 45 -8.19 13.19 18.65
C LEU A 45 -9.04 14.35 18.17
N GLU A 46 -8.39 15.36 17.60
CA GLU A 46 -9.08 16.48 16.94
C GLU A 46 -9.75 16.00 15.64
N ALA A 47 -9.06 15.12 14.90
CA ALA A 47 -9.55 14.47 13.69
C ALA A 47 -8.87 13.10 13.50
N LEU A 48 -9.56 12.21 12.77
CA LEU A 48 -8.93 10.98 12.27
C LEU A 48 -8.17 11.29 10.98
N PRO A 49 -7.06 10.58 10.70
CA PRO A 49 -6.43 10.64 9.39
C PRO A 49 -7.38 10.12 8.32
N GLU A 50 -7.19 10.60 7.09
CA GLU A 50 -7.93 10.08 5.94
C GLU A 50 -7.76 8.55 5.84
N PRO A 51 -8.80 7.81 5.43
CA PRO A 51 -8.71 6.38 5.21
C PRO A 51 -7.55 6.04 4.25
N GLY A 52 -6.87 4.93 4.54
CA GLY A 52 -5.79 4.44 3.68
C GLY A 52 -6.30 3.98 2.32
N GLU A 53 -6.23 4.84 1.32
CA GLU A 53 -6.65 4.51 -0.04
C GLU A 53 -5.53 3.90 -0.88
N ARG A 54 -5.92 3.24 -1.97
CA ARG A 54 -4.97 2.67 -2.92
C ARG A 54 -4.17 3.78 -3.60
N ALA A 55 -2.84 3.70 -3.51
CA ALA A 55 -1.95 4.58 -4.23
C ALA A 55 -2.14 4.41 -5.74
N PRO A 56 -2.06 5.50 -6.52
CA PRO A 56 -2.16 5.43 -7.96
C PRO A 56 -1.07 4.52 -8.54
N ALA A 57 -1.39 3.86 -9.66
CA ALA A 57 -0.41 3.10 -10.39
C ALA A 57 0.75 4.03 -10.84
N PRO A 58 1.99 3.52 -10.87
CA PRO A 58 3.12 4.31 -11.36
C PRO A 58 2.87 4.75 -12.80
N ALA A 59 3.26 5.99 -13.11
CA ALA A 59 3.23 6.48 -14.47
C ALA A 59 4.18 5.65 -15.35
N PHE A 60 3.79 5.43 -16.61
CA PHE A 60 4.60 4.75 -17.61
C PHE A 60 4.83 5.67 -18.81
N ALA A 61 6.01 5.54 -19.43
CA ALA A 61 6.33 6.27 -20.65
C ALA A 61 5.53 5.67 -21.83
N PRO A 62 4.88 6.49 -22.67
CA PRO A 62 4.19 6.00 -23.86
C PRO A 62 5.09 5.18 -24.79
N GLU A 63 6.40 5.47 -24.81
CA GLU A 63 7.36 4.72 -25.63
C GLU A 63 7.57 3.28 -25.16
N SER A 64 7.61 3.05 -23.85
CA SER A 64 7.70 1.70 -23.30
C SER A 64 6.50 0.84 -23.71
N VAL A 65 5.31 1.45 -23.84
CA VAL A 65 4.11 0.77 -24.34
C VAL A 65 4.23 0.41 -25.82
N ARG A 66 4.76 1.33 -26.64
CA ARG A 66 4.97 1.07 -28.08
C ARG A 66 6.01 -0.01 -28.33
N GLU A 67 7.10 0.00 -27.57
CA GLU A 67 8.16 -1.02 -27.64
C GLU A 67 7.61 -2.40 -27.25
N ALA A 68 6.88 -2.49 -26.13
CA ALA A 68 6.24 -3.73 -25.71
C ALA A 68 5.26 -4.25 -26.78
N ALA A 69 4.45 -3.37 -27.38
CA ALA A 69 3.52 -3.74 -28.44
C ALA A 69 4.24 -4.26 -29.70
N ALA A 70 5.36 -3.64 -30.09
CA ALA A 70 6.16 -4.10 -31.22
C ALA A 70 6.75 -5.50 -30.97
N MET A 71 7.28 -5.74 -29.77
CA MET A 71 7.81 -7.06 -29.38
C MET A 71 6.72 -8.14 -29.39
N ILE A 72 5.52 -7.84 -28.85
CA ILE A 72 4.38 -8.76 -28.84
C ILE A 72 3.95 -9.10 -30.27
N ASN A 73 3.82 -8.10 -31.15
CA ASN A 73 3.39 -8.31 -32.54
C ASN A 73 4.41 -9.09 -33.39
N ALA A 74 5.71 -8.98 -33.08
CA ALA A 74 6.76 -9.72 -33.77
C ALA A 74 6.93 -11.18 -33.29
N ALA A 75 6.34 -11.53 -32.14
CA ALA A 75 6.51 -12.84 -31.55
C ALA A 75 5.74 -13.92 -32.33
N LYS A 76 6.40 -15.04 -32.65
CA LYS A 76 5.76 -16.18 -33.32
C LYS A 76 4.83 -16.99 -32.41
N ARG A 77 5.12 -17.02 -31.10
CA ARG A 77 4.38 -17.77 -30.07
C ARG A 77 4.38 -17.00 -28.75
N PRO A 78 3.75 -15.81 -28.67
CA PRO A 78 3.71 -15.02 -27.44
C PRO A 78 2.93 -15.75 -26.34
N VAL A 79 3.38 -15.57 -25.10
CA VAL A 79 2.69 -16.05 -23.89
C VAL A 79 2.56 -14.86 -22.94
N LEU A 80 1.37 -14.68 -22.37
CA LEU A 80 1.10 -13.75 -21.30
C LEU A 80 0.80 -14.56 -20.04
N TYR A 81 1.39 -14.17 -18.92
CA TYR A 81 1.20 -14.79 -17.61
C TYR A 81 0.87 -13.71 -16.58
#